data_AF-A0A1G1TCK9-F1
#
_entry.id   AF-A0A1G1TCK9-F1
#
_cell.length_a   1.000
_cell.length_b   1.000
_cell.length_c   1.000
_cell.angle_alpha   90.00
_cell.angle_beta   90.00
_cell.angle_gamma   90.00
#
_symmetry.space_group_name_H-M   'P 1'
#
loop_
_entity.id
_entity.type
_entity.pdbx_description
1 polymer ?
#
loop_
_entity_poly.entity_id
_entity_poly.type
_entity_poly.pdbx_seq_one_letter_code
_entity_poly.pdbx_strand_id
1 'polypeptide(L)'
;MNNMRQFVPDAESITEFFGEYEARGYRLELVKATQLGGFALRMPLGPGNDVVPLFPLPAAEMQTEEAAQRWMGKLRDNQLSLFAYLLERKAS
;
A
#
# COMPACT_ATOMS: atom_id res chain seq x y z
N MET A 1 -25.24 -8.73 -11.74
CA MET A 1 -23.93 -8.65 -11.05
C MET A 1 -23.70 -7.20 -10.74
N ASN A 2 -23.78 -6.80 -9.46
CA ASN A 2 -23.52 -5.40 -9.07
C ASN A 2 -22.04 -5.11 -9.29
N ASN A 3 -21.72 -4.28 -10.29
CA ASN A 3 -20.42 -3.62 -10.39
C ASN A 3 -20.32 -2.60 -9.25
N MET A 4 -20.06 -3.06 -8.02
CA MET A 4 -19.64 -2.18 -6.94
C MET A 4 -18.28 -1.60 -7.35
N ARG A 5 -18.25 -0.31 -7.70
CA ARG A 5 -17.00 0.42 -7.95
C ARG A 5 -16.20 0.38 -6.66
N GLN A 6 -15.12 -0.38 -6.66
CA GLN A 6 -14.13 -0.29 -5.59
C GLN A 6 -13.53 1.11 -5.62
N PHE A 7 -13.42 1.74 -4.46
CA PHE A 7 -12.60 2.92 -4.27
C PHE A 7 -11.14 2.48 -4.40
N VAL A 8 -10.48 2.94 -5.46
CA VAL A 8 -9.08 2.64 -5.70
C VAL A 8 -8.32 3.93 -5.43
N PRO A 9 -7.37 3.95 -4.47
CA PRO A 9 -6.67 5.17 -4.13
C PRO A 9 -5.85 5.65 -5.33
N ASP A 10 -5.94 6.93 -5.61
CA ASP A 10 -5.11 7.59 -6.60
C ASP A 10 -3.75 8.00 -6.02
N ALA A 11 -2.91 8.60 -6.85
CA ALA A 11 -1.57 9.01 -6.44
C ALA A 11 -1.59 10.05 -5.30
N GLU A 12 -2.56 10.97 -5.31
CA GLU A 12 -2.69 12.00 -4.27
C GLU A 12 -3.02 11.38 -2.91
N SER A 13 -4.00 10.47 -2.88
CA SER A 13 -4.37 9.72 -1.67
C SER A 13 -3.20 8.90 -1.15
N ILE A 14 -2.46 8.21 -2.04
CA ILE A 14 -1.27 7.44 -1.65
C ILE A 14 -0.23 8.37 -1.00
N THR A 15 0.09 9.51 -1.60
CA THR A 15 1.04 10.47 -1.02
C THR A 15 0.53 11.08 0.29
N GLU A 16 -0.76 11.33 0.45
CA GLU A 16 -1.33 11.81 1.71
C GLU A 16 -1.11 10.82 2.86
N PHE A 17 -1.38 9.53 2.62
CA PHE A 17 -1.21 8.51 3.66
C PHE A 17 0.24 8.11 3.87
N PHE A 18 1.08 8.12 2.83
CA PHE A 18 2.41 7.51 2.89
C PHE A 18 3.57 8.46 2.58
N GLY A 19 3.31 9.77 2.46
CA GLY A 19 4.32 10.76 2.09
C GLY A 19 5.55 10.79 2.99
N GLU A 20 5.41 10.45 4.28
CA GLU A 20 6.55 10.29 5.19
C GLU A 20 7.49 9.15 4.79
N TYR A 21 6.96 8.06 4.24
CA TYR A 21 7.74 6.95 3.71
C TYR A 21 8.34 7.31 2.34
N GLU A 22 7.59 8.01 1.49
CA GLU A 22 8.10 8.52 0.21
C GLU A 22 9.28 9.47 0.40
N ALA A 23 9.21 10.37 1.40
CA ALA A 23 10.30 11.26 1.78
C ALA A 23 11.56 10.52 2.26
N ARG A 24 11.42 9.29 2.76
CA ARG A 24 12.53 8.39 3.14
C ARG A 24 13.04 7.55 1.98
N GLY A 25 12.49 7.72 0.77
CA GLY A 25 12.88 7.00 -0.44
C GLY A 25 12.07 5.73 -0.72
N TYR A 26 11.04 5.42 0.08
CA TYR A 26 10.14 4.29 -0.19
C TYR A 26 9.05 4.72 -1.15
N ARG A 27 9.05 4.19 -2.38
CA ARG A 27 7.99 4.47 -3.35
C ARG A 27 6.87 3.45 -3.22
N LEU A 28 5.61 3.91 -3.24
CA LEU A 28 4.44 3.04 -3.31
C LEU A 28 3.81 3.13 -4.69
N GLU A 29 3.45 1.98 -5.24
CA GLU A 29 2.84 1.86 -6.56
C GLU A 29 1.56 1.04 -6.46
N LEU A 30 0.48 1.56 -7.01
CA LEU A 30 -0.75 0.78 -7.15
C LEU A 30 -0.58 -0.25 -8.26
N VAL A 31 -0.78 -1.53 -7.93
CA VAL A 31 -0.70 -2.63 -8.89
C VAL A 31 -1.97 -3.48 -8.87
N LYS A 32 -2.29 -4.09 -10.01
CA LYS A 32 -3.35 -5.08 -10.09
C LYS A 32 -2.84 -6.41 -9.51
N ALA A 33 -3.51 -6.90 -8.49
CA ALA A 33 -3.20 -8.16 -7.82
C ALA A 33 -4.49 -8.97 -7.66
N THR A 34 -4.93 -9.60 -8.75
CA THR A 34 -6.21 -10.36 -8.79
C THR A 34 -6.24 -11.51 -7.79
N GLN A 35 -5.09 -12.13 -7.53
CA GLN A 35 -4.92 -13.18 -6.51
C GLN A 35 -5.14 -12.67 -5.07
N LEU A 36 -5.06 -11.35 -4.85
CA LEU A 36 -5.22 -10.70 -3.55
C LEU A 36 -6.54 -9.92 -3.43
N GLY A 37 -7.50 -10.15 -4.35
CA GLY A 37 -8.81 -9.50 -4.30
C GLY A 37 -8.96 -8.25 -5.17
N GLY A 38 -7.99 -7.95 -6.04
CA GLY A 38 -8.12 -6.95 -7.09
C GLY A 38 -6.89 -6.06 -7.25
N PHE A 39 -6.60 -5.27 -6.22
CA PHE A 39 -5.51 -4.30 -6.19
C PHE A 39 -4.63 -4.49 -4.94
N ALA A 40 -3.38 -4.04 -5.04
CA ALA A 40 -2.45 -3.96 -3.93
C ALA A 40 -1.55 -2.73 -4.09
N LEU A 41 -0.99 -2.23 -2.99
CA LEU A 41 0.15 -1.33 -3.03
C LEU A 41 1.43 -2.14 -3.03
N ARG A 42 2.33 -1.81 -3.93
CA ARG A 42 3.65 -2.42 -4.06
C ARG A 42 4.68 -1.43 -3.56
N MET A 43 5.64 -1.88 -2.76
CA MET A 43 6.75 -1.06 -2.29
C MET A 43 8.10 -1.60 -2.80
N PRO A 44 8.63 -1.11 -3.92
CA PRO A 44 9.96 -1.50 -4.39
C PRO A 44 11.02 -1.08 -3.37
N LEU A 45 11.89 -2.01 -2.98
CA LEU A 45 12.95 -1.77 -2.01
C LEU A 45 14.24 -1.23 -2.65
N GLY A 46 14.15 -0.65 -3.85
CA GLY A 46 15.27 -0.23 -4.67
C GLY A 46 15.69 -1.24 -5.75
N PRO A 47 16.66 -0.88 -6.61
CA PRO A 47 17.08 -1.69 -7.75
C PRO A 47 17.71 -3.01 -7.31
N GLY A 48 17.29 -4.13 -7.93
CA GLY A 48 17.88 -5.44 -7.67
C GLY A 48 17.40 -6.16 -6.40
N ASN A 49 16.39 -5.63 -5.71
CA ASN A 49 15.75 -6.35 -4.61
C ASN A 49 14.68 -7.34 -5.14
N ASP A 50 14.92 -8.62 -4.92
CA ASP A 50 14.00 -9.71 -5.31
C ASP A 50 12.74 -9.78 -4.42
N VAL A 51 12.79 -9.15 -3.24
CA VAL A 51 11.65 -9.09 -2.32
C VAL A 51 10.96 -7.76 -2.47
N VAL A 52 9.67 -7.81 -2.81
CA VAL A 52 8.82 -6.61 -2.93
C VAL A 52 7.57 -6.83 -2.08
N PRO A 53 7.43 -6.13 -0.95
CA PRO A 53 6.22 -6.16 -0.16
C PRO A 53 5.00 -5.73 -0.97
N LEU A 54 3.92 -6.51 -0.85
CA LEU A 54 2.61 -6.21 -1.40
C LEU A 54 1.63 -6.03 -0.24
N PHE A 55 0.91 -4.92 -0.27
CA PHE A 55 -0.10 -4.56 0.72
C PHE A 55 -1.47 -4.65 0.05
N PRO A 56 -2.28 -5.69 0.35
CA PRO A 56 -3.55 -5.90 -0.32
C PRO A 56 -4.54 -4.77 -0.05
N LEU A 57 -5.38 -4.46 -1.05
CA LEU A 57 -6.53 -3.56 -0.95
C LEU A 57 -7.81 -4.41 -1.13
N PRO A 58 -8.33 -5.04 -0.05
CA PRO A 58 -9.42 -6.00 -0.15
C PRO A 58 -10.71 -5.34 -0.61
N ALA A 59 -11.38 -5.94 -1.59
CA ALA A 59 -12.66 -5.46 -2.13
C ALA A 59 -13.68 -5.04 -1.06
N ALA A 60 -13.74 -5.76 0.06
CA ALA A 60 -14.66 -5.49 1.17
C ALA A 60 -14.37 -4.19 1.92
N GLU A 61 -13.09 -3.82 2.04
CA GLU A 61 -12.63 -2.61 2.74
C GLU A 61 -12.56 -1.40 1.80
N MET A 62 -12.66 -1.63 0.50
CA MET A 62 -12.60 -0.58 -0.53
C MET A 62 -13.99 -0.22 -1.10
N GLN A 63 -15.08 -0.54 -0.41
CA GLN A 63 -16.44 -0.29 -0.91
C GLN A 63 -16.89 1.18 -0.75
N THR A 64 -16.36 1.88 0.24
CA THR A 64 -16.61 3.31 0.47
C THR A 64 -15.30 4.03 0.69
N GLU A 65 -15.30 5.35 0.48
CA GLU A 65 -14.13 6.20 0.70
C GLU A 65 -13.65 6.14 2.16
N GLU A 66 -14.57 6.18 3.12
CA GLU A 66 -14.23 6.14 4.55
C GLU A 66 -13.66 4.79 4.96
N ALA A 67 -14.16 3.69 4.38
CA ALA A 67 -13.62 2.36 4.62
C ALA A 67 -12.19 2.24 4.02
N ALA A 68 -12.00 2.75 2.81
CA ALA A 68 -10.70 2.77 2.15
C ALA A 68 -9.68 3.61 2.94
N GLN A 69 -10.05 4.82 3.38
CA GLN A 69 -9.20 5.67 4.21
C GLN A 69 -8.81 4.98 5.53
N ARG A 70 -9.76 4.33 6.20
CA ARG A 70 -9.47 3.54 7.42
C ARG A 70 -8.51 2.39 7.14
N TRP A 71 -8.68 1.68 6.01
CA TRP A 71 -7.79 0.60 5.63
C TRP A 71 -6.38 1.10 5.32
N MET A 72 -6.26 2.20 4.57
CA MET A 72 -5.00 2.85 4.21
C MET A 72 -4.24 3.31 5.47
N GLY A 73 -4.93 3.94 6.43
CA GLY A 73 -4.34 4.28 7.73
C GLY A 73 -3.83 3.06 8.49
N LYS A 74 -4.60 1.96 8.52
CA LYS A 74 -4.15 0.69 9.15
C LYS A 74 -2.91 0.12 8.48
N LEU A 75 -2.81 0.19 7.15
CA LEU A 75 -1.62 -0.26 6.42
C LEU A 75 -0.39 0.56 6.79
N ARG A 76 -0.55 1.90 6.82
CA ARG A 76 0.51 2.86 7.21
C ARG A 76 1.05 2.57 8.61
N ASP A 77 0.14 2.44 9.58
CA ASP A 77 0.50 2.41 11.00
C ASP A 77 1.05 1.04 11.42
N ASN A 78 0.56 -0.06 10.82
CA ASN A 78 0.91 -1.42 11.26
C ASN A 78 1.89 -2.14 10.34
N GLN A 79 1.67 -2.07 9.02
CA GLN A 79 2.42 -2.91 8.09
C GLN A 79 3.65 -2.18 7.57
N LEU A 80 3.49 -0.95 7.08
CA LEU A 80 4.60 -0.17 6.53
C LEU A 80 5.63 0.22 7.60
N SER A 81 5.20 0.58 8.81
CA SER A 81 6.11 0.87 9.92
C SER A 81 7.01 -0.33 10.25
N LEU A 82 6.43 -1.53 10.27
CA LEU A 82 7.15 -2.78 10.51
C LEU A 82 8.15 -3.07 9.39
N PHE A 83 7.73 -2.96 8.12
CA PHE A 83 8.64 -3.19 6.99
C PHE A 83 9.77 -2.15 6.95
N ALA A 84 9.47 -0.87 7.14
CA ALA A 84 10.49 0.18 7.20
C ALA A 84 11.53 -0.10 8.30
N TYR A 85 11.09 -0.46 9.51
CA TYR A 85 11.99 -0.85 10.60
C TYR A 85 12.89 -2.05 10.25
N LEU A 86 12.33 -3.09 9.63
CA LEU A 86 13.11 -4.27 9.22
C LEU A 86 14.16 -3.93 8.15
N LEU A 87 13.84 -3.00 7.26
CA LEU A 87 14.74 -2.58 6.17
C LEU A 87 15.87 -1.71 6.68
N GLU A 88 15.58 -0.75 7.55
CA GLU A 88 16.58 0.10 8.20
C GLU A 88 17.59 -0.74 9.01
N ARG A 89 17.11 -1.81 9.68
CA ARG A 89 17.98 -2.74 10.41
C ARG A 89 18.86 -3.63 9.55
N LYS A 90 18.47 -3.93 8.31
CA LYS A 90 19.28 -4.73 7.38
C LYS A 90 20.38 -3.89 6.71
N ALA A 91 20.20 -2.57 6.66
CA ALA A 91 21.15 -1.62 6.09
C ALA A 91 22.24 -1.14 7.10
N SER A 92 22.11 -1.50 8.39
CA SER A 92 23.05 -1.17 9.48
C SER A 92 23.99 -2.33 9.78
#